data_AF-A0AAV5VCL2-F1
#
_entry.id   AF-A0AAV5VCL2-F1
#
_cell.length_a   1.000
_cell.length_b   1.000
_cell.length_c   1.000
_cell.angle_alpha   90.00
_cell.angle_beta   90.00
_cell.angle_gamma   90.00
#
_symmetry.space_group_name_H-M   'P 1'
#
loop_
_entity.id
_entity.type
_entity.pdbx_description
1 polymer ?
#
loop_
_entity_poly.entity_id
_entity_poly.type
_entity_poly.pdbx_seq_one_letter_code
_entity_poly.pdbx_strand_id
1 'polypeptide(L)'
;PFFRNERIVNTDLVDCIYGEKASRAQIRIAARTPILVRKKSGELVALNADQSEAVRRYCSGCPALVVESPPGSGKTMTAAAMVVSYTGSGVQLFLSTANVPVLNMALALSKLDYGSKKAIHFMSAEREDALTEETRSPFSIISLAKKKNSLEAKISLLEDDLAATRCDNERKRLKDAIRAACGPVLGDEYDIMFATVDMTLGRLNKPQHAGRADSIKKQLQNNVLRVVVDEASQLTESALNALIHSFPEVQIVLIGDSKQLPPFKYTKGDFISEMAARSALDVVKRNLPVIRLLKVYRAAPQLMKHYSDVFYGGTLTSAKPESTRNPLASFGS
;
A
#
# COMPACT_ATOMS: atom_id res chain seq x y z
N PRO A 1 -25.53 -25.85 11.14
CA PRO A 1 -24.46 -26.23 10.17
C PRO A 1 -23.75 -25.06 9.46
N PHE A 2 -23.87 -23.81 9.94
CA PHE A 2 -23.40 -22.61 9.21
C PHE A 2 -22.02 -22.07 9.60
N PHE A 3 -21.35 -22.66 10.59
CA PHE A 3 -19.98 -22.29 10.92
C PHE A 3 -19.08 -23.48 10.62
N ARG A 4 -18.32 -23.41 9.54
CA ARG A 4 -17.01 -24.07 9.56
C ARG A 4 -16.27 -23.43 10.73
N ASN A 5 -15.78 -24.26 11.63
CA ASN A 5 -15.01 -23.85 12.80
C ASN A 5 -13.61 -23.39 12.35
N GLU A 6 -13.54 -22.50 11.36
CA GLU A 6 -12.30 -21.83 10.99
C GLU A 6 -12.00 -20.86 12.12
N ARG A 7 -11.05 -21.23 12.97
CA ARG A 7 -10.59 -20.38 14.07
C ARG A 7 -10.14 -19.05 13.48
N ILE A 8 -10.50 -17.94 14.15
CA ILE A 8 -9.88 -16.64 13.89
C ILE A 8 -8.37 -16.86 13.94
N VAL A 9 -7.72 -16.56 12.82
CA VAL A 9 -6.37 -17.06 12.57
C VAL A 9 -5.31 -16.26 13.36
N ASN A 10 -5.62 -15.01 13.70
CA ASN A 10 -4.75 -14.12 14.48
C ASN A 10 -5.53 -13.50 15.65
N THR A 11 -5.87 -14.32 16.65
CA THR A 11 -6.61 -13.87 17.85
C THR A 11 -5.85 -12.79 18.62
N ASP A 12 -4.53 -12.91 18.75
CA ASP A 12 -3.70 -11.94 19.47
C ASP A 12 -3.81 -10.52 18.88
N LEU A 13 -3.79 -10.39 17.56
CA LEU A 13 -3.97 -9.09 16.90
C LEU A 13 -5.39 -8.54 17.09
N VAL A 14 -6.42 -9.40 17.02
CA VAL A 14 -7.80 -9.00 17.30
C VAL A 14 -7.93 -8.52 18.75
N ASP A 15 -7.35 -9.22 19.71
CA ASP A 15 -7.36 -8.83 21.12
C ASP A 15 -6.58 -7.53 21.37
N CYS A 16 -5.51 -7.28 20.62
CA CYS A 16 -4.81 -5.99 20.67
C CYS A 16 -5.70 -4.84 20.16
N ILE A 17 -6.51 -5.07 19.12
CA ILE A 17 -7.35 -4.03 18.50
C ILE A 17 -8.62 -3.80 19.31
N TYR A 18 -9.32 -4.86 19.71
CA TYR A 18 -10.67 -4.81 20.27
C TYR A 18 -10.75 -5.15 21.76
N GLY A 19 -9.71 -5.76 22.33
CA GLY A 19 -9.68 -6.17 23.73
C GLY A 19 -9.51 -5.02 24.72
N GLU A 20 -9.46 -5.38 26.00
CA GLU A 20 -9.29 -4.41 27.08
C GLU A 20 -7.91 -3.73 27.04
N LYS A 21 -7.85 -2.47 27.49
CA LYS A 21 -6.63 -1.62 27.44
C LYS A 21 -5.41 -2.22 28.16
N ALA A 22 -5.54 -3.27 28.97
CA ALA A 22 -4.44 -3.91 29.68
C ALA A 22 -3.56 -4.82 28.78
N SER A 23 -4.02 -5.22 27.59
CA SER A 23 -3.28 -6.10 26.64
C SER A 23 -2.21 -5.39 25.80
N ARG A 24 -1.86 -4.14 26.14
CA ARG A 24 -1.01 -3.27 25.31
C ARG A 24 0.43 -3.76 25.20
N ALA A 25 0.82 -4.25 24.04
CA ALA A 25 2.23 -4.38 23.66
C ALA A 25 2.85 -3.01 23.34
N GLN A 26 3.25 -2.25 24.36
CA GLN A 26 4.09 -1.06 24.15
C GLN A 26 5.55 -1.48 24.02
N ILE A 27 5.94 -1.89 22.82
CA ILE A 27 7.36 -2.05 22.49
C ILE A 27 7.99 -0.65 22.52
N ARG A 28 8.87 -0.43 23.50
CA ARG A 28 9.71 0.76 23.58
C ARG A 28 10.78 0.67 22.50
N ILE A 29 10.86 1.70 21.67
CA ILE A 29 11.93 1.83 20.67
C ILE A 29 12.96 2.82 21.21
N ALA A 30 14.18 2.32 21.44
CA ALA A 30 15.26 3.09 22.07
C ALA A 30 16.00 4.02 21.11
N ALA A 31 15.98 3.74 19.81
CA ALA A 31 16.85 4.44 18.85
C ALA A 31 16.25 5.76 18.35
N ARG A 32 17.01 6.86 18.50
CA ARG A 32 16.67 8.19 17.96
C ARG A 32 17.40 8.54 16.65
N THR A 33 18.29 7.66 16.17
CA THR A 33 19.11 7.92 14.98
C THR A 33 18.28 7.89 13.70
N PRO A 34 18.37 8.91 12.82
CA PRO A 34 17.65 8.92 11.55
C PRO A 34 17.91 7.65 10.74
N ILE A 35 16.85 7.05 10.19
CA ILE A 35 17.00 5.97 9.22
C ILE A 35 17.42 6.56 7.88
N LEU A 36 18.42 5.95 7.25
CA LEU A 36 18.89 6.32 5.92
C LEU A 36 18.36 5.29 4.91
N VAL A 37 17.76 5.78 3.83
CA VAL A 37 17.40 4.95 2.68
C VAL A 37 18.16 5.40 1.44
N ARG A 38 18.59 4.44 0.63
CA ARG A 38 19.36 4.70 -0.59
C ARG A 38 18.42 4.80 -1.79
N LYS A 39 18.56 5.85 -2.59
CA LYS A 39 17.93 5.95 -3.92
C LYS A 39 18.70 5.12 -4.93
N LYS A 40 18.06 4.73 -6.04
CA LYS A 40 18.77 4.06 -7.16
C LYS A 40 19.90 4.90 -7.76
N SER A 41 19.84 6.23 -7.63
CA SER A 41 20.92 7.14 -8.00
C SER A 41 22.15 7.07 -7.08
N GLY A 42 22.10 6.28 -6.00
CA GLY A 42 23.16 6.19 -4.98
C GLY A 42 23.02 7.20 -3.83
N GLU A 43 22.22 8.25 -4.02
CA GLU A 43 21.94 9.29 -3.01
C GLU A 43 21.29 8.70 -1.75
N LEU A 44 21.80 9.08 -0.57
CA LEU A 44 21.21 8.72 0.72
C LEU A 44 20.20 9.78 1.16
N VAL A 45 19.01 9.34 1.52
CA VAL A 45 17.95 10.19 2.08
C VAL A 45 17.75 9.85 3.54
N ALA A 46 17.92 10.84 4.41
CA ALA A 46 17.62 10.72 5.83
C ALA A 46 16.13 10.96 6.09
N LEU A 47 15.47 9.99 6.72
CA LEU A 47 14.11 10.14 7.21
C LEU A 47 14.08 11.04 8.45
N ASN A 48 12.99 11.78 8.64
CA ASN A 48 12.80 12.54 9.88
C ASN A 48 12.52 11.60 11.08
N ALA A 49 12.40 12.16 12.28
CA ALA A 49 12.19 11.38 13.50
C ALA A 49 10.90 10.53 13.46
N ASP A 50 9.77 11.11 13.02
CA ASP A 50 8.47 10.44 12.96
C ASP A 50 8.47 9.31 11.92
N GLN A 51 9.02 9.57 10.73
CA GLN A 51 9.18 8.59 9.66
C GLN A 51 10.10 7.45 10.09
N SER A 52 11.22 7.79 10.74
CA SER A 52 12.16 6.78 11.25
C SER A 52 11.50 5.92 12.33
N GLU A 53 10.71 6.50 13.22
CA GLU A 53 9.97 5.74 14.24
C GLU A 53 8.95 4.78 13.60
N ALA A 54 8.22 5.22 12.57
CA ALA A 54 7.31 4.36 11.82
C ALA A 54 8.02 3.15 11.21
N VAL A 55 9.16 3.38 10.56
CA VAL A 55 9.95 2.31 9.95
C VAL A 55 10.54 1.37 11.01
N ARG A 56 11.00 1.88 12.16
CA ARG A 56 11.49 1.01 13.25
C ARG A 56 10.38 0.14 13.83
N ARG A 57 9.17 0.68 14.01
CA ARG A 57 8.01 -0.13 14.46
C ARG A 57 7.65 -1.20 13.46
N TYR A 58 7.66 -0.88 12.16
CA TYR A 58 7.46 -1.85 11.09
C TYR A 58 8.50 -2.99 11.11
N CYS A 59 9.75 -2.67 11.45
CA CYS A 59 10.82 -3.67 11.56
C CYS A 59 10.84 -4.39 12.93
N SER A 60 9.96 -4.00 13.87
CA SER A 60 9.88 -4.59 15.22
C SER A 60 8.78 -5.67 15.31
N GLY A 61 8.66 -6.32 16.46
CA GLY A 61 7.60 -7.29 16.77
C GLY A 61 6.24 -6.67 17.14
N CYS A 62 5.97 -5.41 16.78
CA CYS A 62 4.71 -4.74 17.10
C CYS A 62 3.57 -5.38 16.28
N PRO A 63 2.44 -5.81 16.87
CA PRO A 63 1.40 -6.53 16.12
C PRO A 63 0.68 -5.63 15.10
N ALA A 64 0.44 -4.36 15.46
CA ALA A 64 -0.07 -3.36 14.53
C ALA A 64 0.30 -1.94 14.95
N LEU A 65 0.34 -1.02 13.98
CA LEU A 65 0.53 0.40 14.23
C LEU A 65 -0.23 1.28 13.23
N VAL A 66 -0.46 2.52 13.62
CA VAL A 66 -1.03 3.56 12.77
C VAL A 66 -0.01 4.65 12.51
N VAL A 67 0.12 5.05 11.25
CA VAL A 67 0.85 6.24 10.85
C VAL A 67 -0.17 7.29 10.41
N GLU A 68 -0.49 8.21 11.32
CA GLU A 68 -1.26 9.41 10.98
C GLU A 68 -0.40 10.34 10.15
N SER A 69 -0.81 10.56 8.92
CA SER A 69 -0.07 11.36 7.97
C SER A 69 -0.96 12.38 7.29
N PRO A 70 -0.83 13.67 7.67
CA PRO A 70 -1.41 14.80 6.95
C PRO A 70 -1.04 14.83 5.45
N PRO A 71 -1.74 15.63 4.63
CA PRO A 71 -1.38 15.83 3.23
C PRO A 71 0.08 16.28 3.07
N GLY A 72 0.84 15.57 2.23
CA GLY A 72 2.21 15.95 1.92
C GLY A 72 3.26 15.68 3.02
N SER A 73 2.94 14.96 4.10
CA SER A 73 3.93 14.63 5.15
C SER A 73 4.79 13.38 4.87
N GLY A 74 4.72 12.85 3.64
CA GLY A 74 5.60 11.78 3.18
C GLY A 74 5.10 10.35 3.42
N LYS A 75 3.77 10.12 3.40
CA LYS A 75 3.14 8.77 3.41
C LYS A 75 3.90 7.77 2.56
N THR A 76 3.97 8.07 1.26
CA THR A 76 4.51 7.17 0.24
C THR A 76 6.01 6.92 0.43
N MET A 77 6.76 7.94 0.85
CA MET A 77 8.19 7.78 1.18
C MET A 77 8.37 6.88 2.41
N THR A 78 7.52 7.04 3.42
CA THR A 78 7.54 6.21 4.63
C THR A 78 7.23 4.75 4.31
N ALA A 79 6.19 4.49 3.50
CA ALA A 79 5.85 3.16 3.03
C ALA A 79 6.99 2.52 2.20
N ALA A 80 7.60 3.26 1.28
CA ALA A 80 8.72 2.74 0.50
C ALA A 80 9.96 2.48 1.38
N ALA A 81 10.21 3.32 2.39
CA ALA A 81 11.29 3.12 3.35
C ALA A 81 11.10 1.90 4.25
N MET A 82 9.86 1.53 4.56
CA MET A 82 9.53 0.27 5.25
C MET A 82 10.05 -0.94 4.45
N VAL A 83 9.80 -0.98 3.13
CA VAL A 83 10.30 -2.05 2.24
C VAL A 83 11.81 -2.20 2.28
N VAL A 84 12.51 -1.07 2.16
CA VAL A 84 13.97 -1.02 2.07
C VAL A 84 14.60 -1.43 3.39
N SER A 85 14.02 -0.99 4.51
CA SER A 85 14.59 -1.20 5.84
C SER A 85 14.27 -2.58 6.43
N TYR A 86 13.20 -3.22 5.97
CA TYR A 86 12.82 -4.54 6.46
C TYR A 86 13.77 -5.62 5.94
N THR A 87 14.40 -6.32 6.89
CA THR A 87 15.35 -7.41 6.68
C THR A 87 14.79 -8.78 7.05
N GLY A 88 13.54 -8.82 7.55
CA GLY A 88 12.87 -10.08 7.86
C GLY A 88 12.48 -10.86 6.60
N SER A 89 12.03 -12.09 6.81
CA SER A 89 11.49 -12.94 5.76
C SER A 89 10.02 -12.62 5.47
N GLY A 90 9.45 -13.34 4.50
CA GLY A 90 8.05 -13.25 4.13
C GLY A 90 7.74 -12.12 3.14
N VAL A 91 6.55 -12.19 2.58
CA VAL A 91 6.00 -11.21 1.64
C VAL A 91 5.55 -9.97 2.40
N GLN A 92 5.93 -8.83 1.87
CA GLN A 92 5.42 -7.52 2.27
C GLN A 92 4.35 -7.07 1.27
N LEU A 93 3.12 -6.96 1.74
CA LEU A 93 1.95 -6.61 0.95
C LEU A 93 1.55 -5.14 1.19
N PHE A 94 1.54 -4.36 0.12
CA PHE A 94 1.21 -2.93 0.13
C PHE A 94 -0.11 -2.69 -0.58
N LEU A 95 -1.10 -2.26 0.20
CA LEU A 95 -2.49 -2.15 -0.20
C LEU A 95 -3.01 -0.73 -0.14
N SER A 96 -4.10 -0.49 -0.87
CA SER A 96 -5.00 0.64 -0.64
C SER A 96 -6.41 0.26 -1.10
N THR A 97 -7.40 1.08 -0.77
CA THR A 97 -8.77 0.94 -1.27
C THR A 97 -8.92 1.46 -2.71
N ALA A 98 -7.93 2.20 -3.22
CA ALA A 98 -7.95 2.77 -4.56
C ALA A 98 -6.66 2.48 -5.35
N ASN A 99 -6.76 2.47 -6.69
CA ASN A 99 -5.63 2.12 -7.58
C ASN A 99 -4.49 3.16 -7.57
N VAL A 100 -4.81 4.45 -7.46
CA VAL A 100 -3.82 5.53 -7.57
C VAL A 100 -2.82 5.52 -6.39
N PRO A 101 -3.24 5.40 -5.12
CA PRO A 101 -2.30 5.24 -4.00
C PRO A 101 -1.38 4.01 -4.15
N VAL A 102 -1.90 2.88 -4.63
CA VAL A 102 -1.10 1.67 -4.87
C VAL A 102 -0.01 1.94 -5.91
N LEU A 103 -0.37 2.59 -7.03
CA LEU A 103 0.59 3.02 -8.04
C LEU A 103 1.63 4.00 -7.48
N ASN A 104 1.21 4.95 -6.64
CA ASN A 104 2.14 5.91 -6.03
C ASN A 104 3.17 5.20 -5.14
N MET A 105 2.77 4.19 -4.35
CA MET A 105 3.70 3.38 -3.56
C MET A 105 4.68 2.61 -4.46
N ALA A 106 4.18 1.99 -5.54
CA ALA A 106 5.03 1.31 -6.53
C ALA A 106 6.03 2.27 -7.18
N LEU A 107 5.61 3.47 -7.58
CA LEU A 107 6.47 4.49 -8.17
C LEU A 107 7.49 5.08 -7.17
N ALA A 108 7.14 5.16 -5.89
CA ALA A 108 8.09 5.59 -4.87
C ALA A 108 9.17 4.52 -4.63
N LEU A 109 8.76 3.25 -4.49
CA LEU A 109 9.70 2.13 -4.35
C LEU A 109 10.63 2.01 -5.57
N SER A 110 10.12 2.24 -6.79
CA SER A 110 10.93 2.11 -8.01
C SER A 110 12.11 3.07 -8.08
N LYS A 111 12.07 4.17 -7.31
CA LYS A 111 13.14 5.18 -7.16
C LYS A 111 14.15 4.83 -6.06
N LEU A 112 13.82 3.89 -5.18
CA LEU A 112 14.69 3.44 -4.09
C LEU A 112 15.48 2.18 -4.47
N ASP A 113 16.61 2.01 -3.82
CA ASP A 113 17.36 0.76 -3.84
C ASP A 113 16.76 -0.18 -2.79
N TYR A 114 16.07 -1.21 -3.27
CA TYR A 114 15.45 -2.27 -2.45
C TYR A 114 16.22 -3.60 -2.56
N GLY A 115 17.49 -3.55 -2.99
CA GLY A 115 18.37 -4.71 -3.10
C GLY A 115 17.89 -5.75 -4.13
N SER A 116 18.06 -7.02 -3.79
CA SER A 116 17.67 -8.15 -4.64
C SER A 116 16.18 -8.52 -4.56
N LYS A 117 15.37 -7.78 -3.77
CA LYS A 117 13.95 -8.09 -3.57
C LYS A 117 13.19 -7.96 -4.89
N LYS A 118 12.22 -8.84 -5.12
CA LYS A 118 11.34 -8.82 -6.30
C LYS A 118 9.98 -8.21 -5.93
N ALA A 119 9.49 -7.32 -6.79
CA ALA A 119 8.21 -6.64 -6.59
C ALA A 119 7.26 -6.87 -7.75
N ILE A 120 5.96 -7.04 -7.45
CA ILE A 120 4.88 -7.15 -8.42
C ILE A 120 3.69 -6.28 -8.01
N HIS A 121 2.98 -5.71 -9.00
CA HIS A 121 1.77 -4.93 -8.82
C HIS A 121 0.60 -5.59 -9.56
N PHE A 122 -0.36 -6.10 -8.79
CA PHE A 122 -1.61 -6.65 -9.28
C PHE A 122 -2.67 -5.58 -9.45
N MET A 123 -3.32 -5.59 -10.61
CA MET A 123 -4.46 -4.75 -10.94
C MET A 123 -5.48 -5.57 -11.74
N SER A 124 -6.70 -5.05 -11.90
CA SER A 124 -7.70 -5.72 -12.74
C SER A 124 -7.28 -5.67 -14.21
N ALA A 125 -7.78 -6.62 -15.01
CA ALA A 125 -7.47 -6.67 -16.43
C ALA A 125 -8.00 -5.43 -17.17
N GLU A 126 -9.19 -4.96 -16.78
CA GLU A 126 -9.80 -3.74 -17.32
C GLU A 126 -8.93 -2.51 -17.02
N ARG A 127 -8.31 -2.47 -15.83
CA ARG A 127 -7.43 -1.39 -15.44
C ARG A 127 -6.10 -1.45 -16.20
N GLU A 128 -5.49 -2.63 -16.30
CA GLU A 128 -4.22 -2.80 -17.02
C GLU A 128 -4.36 -2.45 -18.51
N ASP A 129 -5.48 -2.86 -19.12
CA ASP A 129 -5.82 -2.57 -20.52
C ASP A 129 -6.01 -1.07 -20.80
N ALA A 130 -6.33 -0.26 -19.79
CA ALA A 130 -6.55 1.18 -19.92
C ALA A 130 -5.27 2.02 -19.71
N LEU A 131 -4.15 1.39 -19.35
CA LEU A 131 -2.89 2.07 -19.07
C LEU A 131 -1.94 2.04 -20.27
N THR A 132 -1.33 3.19 -20.55
CA THR A 132 -0.21 3.34 -21.48
C THR A 132 1.10 2.90 -20.83
N GLU A 133 2.14 2.69 -21.62
CA GLU A 133 3.47 2.34 -21.09
C GLU A 133 4.00 3.36 -20.06
N GLU A 134 3.76 4.65 -20.28
CA GLU A 134 4.19 5.74 -19.40
C GLU A 134 3.43 5.78 -18.06
N THR A 135 2.16 5.38 -18.08
CA THR A 135 1.27 5.43 -16.90
C THR A 135 1.20 4.11 -16.16
N ARG A 136 1.74 3.04 -16.74
CA ARG A 136 1.77 1.71 -16.17
C ARG A 136 2.76 1.62 -15.02
N SER A 137 2.41 0.80 -14.03
CA SER A 137 3.30 0.51 -12.91
C SER A 137 4.60 -0.13 -13.40
N PRO A 138 5.79 0.28 -12.91
CA PRO A 138 7.06 -0.38 -13.23
C PRO A 138 7.15 -1.84 -12.75
N PHE A 139 6.18 -2.25 -11.94
CA PHE A 139 6.01 -3.60 -11.39
C PHE A 139 4.74 -4.29 -11.90
N SER A 140 4.03 -3.75 -12.91
CA SER A 140 2.90 -4.47 -13.50
C SER A 140 3.38 -5.77 -14.16
N ILE A 141 2.46 -6.71 -14.37
CA ILE A 141 2.76 -8.00 -14.99
C ILE A 141 3.42 -7.78 -16.36
N ILE A 142 2.86 -6.91 -17.19
CA ILE A 142 3.41 -6.60 -18.52
C ILE A 142 4.78 -5.93 -18.39
N SER A 143 4.95 -4.94 -17.50
CA SER A 143 6.25 -4.26 -17.32
C SER A 143 7.35 -5.20 -16.82
N LEU A 144 7.01 -6.19 -15.99
CA LEU A 144 7.95 -7.24 -15.56
C LEU A 144 8.24 -8.22 -16.70
N ALA A 145 7.25 -8.55 -17.52
CA ALA A 145 7.44 -9.42 -18.67
C ALA A 145 8.34 -8.78 -19.73
N LYS A 146 8.18 -7.48 -20.04
CA LYS A 146 9.08 -6.73 -20.95
C LYS A 146 10.52 -6.66 -20.44
N LYS A 147 10.75 -6.72 -19.13
CA LYS A 147 12.11 -6.79 -18.54
C LYS A 147 12.76 -8.17 -18.68
N LYS A 148 12.02 -9.22 -19.08
CA LYS A 148 12.57 -10.53 -19.40
C LYS A 148 12.91 -10.56 -20.90
N ASN A 149 14.20 -10.61 -21.23
CA ASN A 149 14.70 -10.61 -22.63
C ASN A 149 13.99 -11.66 -23.52
N SER A 150 13.58 -12.80 -22.96
CA SER A 150 12.88 -13.87 -23.70
C SER A 150 11.43 -13.54 -24.07
N LEU A 151 10.81 -12.56 -23.42
CA LEU A 151 9.40 -12.18 -23.62
C LEU A 151 9.26 -10.81 -24.28
N GLU A 152 10.27 -9.95 -24.15
CA GLU A 152 10.24 -8.55 -24.60
C GLU A 152 9.79 -8.40 -26.05
N ALA A 153 10.50 -9.01 -27.01
CA ALA A 153 10.19 -8.88 -28.43
C ALA A 153 8.76 -9.32 -28.78
N LYS A 154 8.28 -10.41 -28.16
CA LYS A 154 6.94 -10.94 -28.38
C LYS A 154 5.87 -10.01 -27.83
N ILE A 155 6.09 -9.44 -26.64
CA ILE A 155 5.11 -8.56 -26.00
C ILE A 155 5.05 -7.22 -26.72
N SER A 156 6.19 -6.64 -27.08
CA SER A 156 6.23 -5.38 -27.84
C SER A 156 5.49 -5.50 -29.18
N LEU A 157 5.73 -6.59 -29.93
CA LEU A 157 5.00 -6.85 -31.18
C LEU A 157 3.47 -6.91 -30.97
N LEU A 158 3.02 -7.61 -29.92
CA LEU A 158 1.58 -7.71 -29.61
C LEU A 158 0.98 -6.36 -29.16
N GLU A 159 1.74 -5.53 -28.45
CA GLU A 159 1.31 -4.17 -28.08
C GLU A 159 1.20 -3.25 -29.31
N ASP A 160 2.14 -3.34 -30.25
CA ASP A 160 2.13 -2.60 -31.51
C ASP A 160 0.93 -3.00 -32.38
N ASP A 161 0.69 -4.30 -32.54
CA ASP A 161 -0.49 -4.84 -33.26
C ASP A 161 -1.80 -4.37 -32.59
N LEU A 162 -1.84 -4.35 -31.25
CA LEU A 162 -3.01 -3.91 -30.49
C LEU A 162 -3.27 -2.41 -30.65
N ALA A 163 -2.21 -1.60 -30.77
CA ALA A 163 -2.30 -0.18 -31.03
C ALA A 163 -2.75 0.12 -32.47
N ALA A 164 -2.35 -0.71 -33.44
CA ALA A 164 -2.69 -0.54 -34.85
C ALA A 164 -4.13 -0.96 -35.20
N THR A 165 -4.68 -1.97 -34.52
CA THR A 165 -6.02 -2.47 -34.86
C THR A 165 -7.16 -1.61 -34.30
N ARG A 166 -8.21 -1.43 -35.12
CA ARG A 166 -9.49 -0.80 -34.74
C ARG A 166 -10.62 -1.82 -34.55
N CYS A 167 -10.37 -3.11 -34.78
CA CYS A 167 -11.39 -4.16 -34.69
C CYS A 167 -11.49 -4.69 -33.24
N ASP A 168 -12.65 -4.57 -32.61
CA ASP A 168 -12.84 -4.98 -31.20
C ASP A 168 -12.54 -6.46 -30.94
N ASN A 169 -12.91 -7.35 -31.87
CA ASN A 169 -12.63 -8.79 -31.76
C ASN A 169 -11.13 -9.09 -31.80
N GLU A 170 -10.40 -8.38 -32.66
CA GLU A 170 -8.94 -8.51 -32.77
C GLU A 170 -8.24 -7.92 -31.54
N ARG A 171 -8.69 -6.75 -31.06
CA ARG A 171 -8.21 -6.15 -29.80
C ARG A 171 -8.35 -7.13 -28.64
N LYS A 172 -9.49 -7.81 -28.52
CA LYS A 172 -9.71 -8.83 -27.49
C LYS A 172 -8.73 -10.00 -27.62
N ARG A 173 -8.56 -10.54 -28.83
CA ARG A 173 -7.62 -11.65 -29.11
C ARG A 173 -6.18 -11.27 -28.76
N LEU A 174 -5.73 -10.08 -29.13
CA LEU A 174 -4.38 -9.58 -28.84
C LEU A 174 -4.17 -9.38 -27.34
N LYS A 175 -5.14 -8.80 -26.62
CA LYS A 175 -5.11 -8.70 -25.15
C LYS A 175 -4.98 -10.06 -24.47
N ASP A 176 -5.73 -11.06 -24.93
CA ASP A 176 -5.63 -12.43 -24.41
C ASP A 176 -4.28 -13.07 -24.73
N ALA A 177 -3.70 -12.80 -25.91
CA ALA A 177 -2.36 -13.25 -26.28
C ALA A 177 -1.27 -12.60 -25.41
N ILE A 178 -1.36 -11.31 -25.12
CA ILE A 178 -0.45 -10.60 -24.20
C ILE A 178 -0.51 -11.24 -22.80
N ARG A 179 -1.73 -11.47 -22.28
CA ARG A 179 -1.92 -12.11 -20.96
C ARG A 179 -1.33 -13.52 -20.92
N ALA A 180 -1.53 -14.30 -21.99
CA ALA A 180 -0.95 -15.63 -22.09
C ALA A 180 0.59 -15.58 -22.14
N ALA A 181 1.17 -14.63 -22.89
CA ALA A 181 2.62 -14.42 -22.97
C ALA A 181 3.23 -14.00 -21.63
N CYS A 182 2.47 -13.28 -20.80
CA CYS A 182 2.87 -12.88 -19.46
C CYS A 182 2.80 -14.01 -18.41
N GLY A 183 2.25 -15.18 -18.75
CA GLY A 183 2.07 -16.31 -17.84
C GLY A 183 3.31 -16.66 -16.97
N PRO A 184 4.54 -16.69 -17.53
CA PRO A 184 5.75 -16.98 -16.75
C PRO A 184 6.03 -16.02 -15.59
N VAL A 185 5.57 -14.76 -15.66
CA VAL A 185 5.74 -13.77 -14.58
C VAL A 185 4.93 -14.16 -13.34
N LEU A 186 3.77 -14.81 -13.53
CA LEU A 186 2.90 -15.26 -12.44
C LEU A 186 3.42 -16.54 -11.75
N GLY A 187 4.44 -17.18 -12.31
CA GLY A 187 5.10 -18.34 -11.72
C GLY A 187 6.28 -17.98 -10.80
N ASP A 188 6.75 -16.73 -10.83
CA ASP A 188 7.86 -16.27 -10.00
C ASP A 188 7.41 -16.05 -8.54
N GLU A 189 8.37 -16.09 -7.62
CA GLU A 189 8.19 -15.64 -6.23
C GLU A 189 8.54 -14.16 -6.09
N TYR A 190 7.75 -13.46 -5.26
CA TYR A 190 7.92 -12.03 -4.99
C TYR A 190 8.04 -11.73 -3.50
N ASP A 191 8.94 -10.83 -3.14
CA ASP A 191 9.09 -10.35 -1.76
C ASP A 191 8.10 -9.22 -1.44
N ILE A 192 7.67 -8.49 -2.48
CA ILE A 192 6.86 -7.29 -2.36
C ILE A 192 5.68 -7.38 -3.32
N MET A 193 4.48 -7.17 -2.83
CA MET A 193 3.27 -7.19 -3.63
C MET A 193 2.47 -5.90 -3.45
N PHE A 194 2.04 -5.29 -4.54
CA PHE A 194 1.16 -4.13 -4.56
C PHE A 194 -0.20 -4.53 -5.12
N ALA A 195 -1.30 -4.16 -4.48
CA ALA A 195 -2.64 -4.42 -4.98
C ALA A 195 -3.66 -3.52 -4.28
N THR A 196 -4.89 -3.46 -4.79
CA THR A 196 -5.99 -3.01 -3.94
C THR A 196 -6.38 -4.10 -2.94
N VAL A 197 -7.03 -3.69 -1.84
CA VAL A 197 -7.56 -4.64 -0.85
C VAL A 197 -8.51 -5.65 -1.50
N ASP A 198 -9.44 -5.17 -2.32
CA ASP A 198 -10.42 -6.02 -3.02
C ASP A 198 -9.76 -6.99 -4.00
N MET A 199 -8.73 -6.56 -4.73
CA MET A 199 -7.97 -7.43 -5.62
C MET A 199 -7.32 -8.59 -4.85
N THR A 200 -6.78 -8.31 -3.66
CA THR A 200 -6.13 -9.33 -2.84
C THR A 200 -7.15 -10.29 -2.23
N LEU A 201 -8.16 -9.77 -1.54
CA LEU A 201 -9.20 -10.58 -0.91
C LEU A 201 -9.98 -11.37 -1.97
N GLY A 202 -10.29 -10.76 -3.11
CA GLY A 202 -10.93 -11.43 -4.24
C GLY A 202 -10.09 -12.59 -4.78
N ARG A 203 -8.76 -12.45 -4.88
CA ARG A 203 -7.89 -13.54 -5.32
C ARG A 203 -7.82 -14.68 -4.29
N LEU A 204 -7.76 -14.36 -3.01
CA LEU A 204 -7.77 -15.35 -1.93
C LEU A 204 -9.08 -16.14 -1.88
N ASN A 205 -10.21 -15.46 -2.09
CA ASN A 205 -11.54 -16.05 -2.03
C ASN A 205 -11.99 -16.72 -3.34
N LYS A 206 -11.30 -16.51 -4.46
CA LYS A 206 -11.61 -17.20 -5.72
C LYS A 206 -11.50 -18.72 -5.54
N PRO A 207 -12.55 -19.51 -5.84
CA PRO A 207 -12.49 -20.96 -5.72
C PRO A 207 -11.39 -21.50 -6.62
N GLN A 208 -10.61 -22.46 -6.10
CA GLN A 208 -9.55 -23.07 -6.87
C GLN A 208 -10.17 -24.10 -7.82
N HIS A 209 -10.16 -23.82 -9.11
CA HIS A 209 -10.58 -24.81 -10.11
C HIS A 209 -9.51 -25.89 -10.23
N ALA A 210 -9.94 -27.16 -10.26
CA ALA A 210 -9.04 -28.30 -10.43
C ALA A 210 -8.20 -28.13 -11.70
N GLY A 211 -6.87 -28.20 -11.57
CA GLY A 211 -5.93 -28.22 -12.71
C GLY A 211 -5.10 -26.96 -12.96
N ARG A 212 -5.31 -25.84 -12.25
CA ARG A 212 -4.43 -24.64 -12.37
C ARG A 212 -3.88 -24.20 -11.02
N ALA A 213 -2.60 -24.44 -10.80
CA ALA A 213 -1.90 -23.90 -9.63
C ALA A 213 -1.75 -22.37 -9.78
N ASP A 214 -2.28 -21.61 -8.83
CA ASP A 214 -2.05 -20.18 -8.71
C ASP A 214 -0.94 -19.96 -7.66
N SER A 215 0.31 -19.88 -8.12
CA SER A 215 1.49 -19.72 -7.27
C SER A 215 1.39 -18.45 -6.42
N ILE A 216 0.88 -17.36 -6.98
CA ILE A 216 0.66 -16.11 -6.25
C ILE A 216 -0.36 -16.29 -5.13
N LYS A 217 -1.49 -16.97 -5.40
CA LYS A 217 -2.47 -17.26 -4.36
C LYS A 217 -1.85 -18.08 -3.22
N LYS A 218 -1.06 -19.11 -3.55
CA LYS A 218 -0.34 -19.90 -2.54
C LYS A 218 0.63 -19.04 -1.72
N GLN A 219 1.37 -18.14 -2.38
CA GLN A 219 2.31 -17.24 -1.70
C GLN A 219 1.58 -16.25 -0.78
N LEU A 220 0.43 -15.71 -1.22
CA LEU A 220 -0.42 -14.87 -0.38
C LEU A 220 -0.93 -15.63 0.86
N GLN A 221 -1.31 -16.91 0.71
CA GLN A 221 -1.84 -17.72 1.81
C GLN A 221 -0.78 -18.10 2.85
N ASN A 222 0.47 -18.29 2.43
CA ASN A 222 1.48 -18.96 3.27
C ASN A 222 2.65 -18.07 3.70
N ASN A 223 2.87 -16.92 3.04
CA ASN A 223 4.13 -16.18 3.21
C ASN A 223 3.95 -14.71 3.60
N VAL A 224 2.73 -14.18 3.69
CA VAL A 224 2.51 -12.76 4.01
C VAL A 224 2.69 -12.51 5.51
N LEU A 225 3.72 -11.74 5.86
CA LEU A 225 4.04 -11.39 7.26
C LEU A 225 3.88 -9.89 7.55
N ARG A 226 3.77 -9.06 6.51
CA ARG A 226 3.62 -7.61 6.63
C ARG A 226 2.55 -7.12 5.69
N VAL A 227 1.56 -6.41 6.23
CA VAL A 227 0.54 -5.70 5.44
C VAL A 227 0.59 -4.22 5.77
N VAL A 228 0.80 -3.40 4.76
CA VAL A 228 0.73 -1.95 4.85
C VAL A 228 -0.47 -1.49 4.04
N VAL A 229 -1.39 -0.74 4.63
CA VAL A 229 -2.52 -0.14 3.90
C VAL A 229 -2.36 1.38 3.87
N ASP A 230 -2.21 1.95 2.68
CA ASP A 230 -2.22 3.40 2.45
C ASP A 230 -3.64 3.91 2.22
N GLU A 231 -3.86 5.19 2.54
CA GLU A 231 -5.20 5.81 2.63
C GLU A 231 -6.18 5.02 3.53
N ALA A 232 -5.66 4.45 4.63
CA ALA A 232 -6.41 3.57 5.53
C ALA A 232 -7.57 4.25 6.26
N SER A 233 -7.71 5.58 6.20
CA SER A 233 -8.91 6.27 6.68
C SER A 233 -10.16 5.85 5.90
N GLN A 234 -9.99 5.44 4.64
CA GLN A 234 -11.05 4.95 3.77
C GLN A 234 -11.28 3.43 3.86
N LEU A 235 -10.41 2.70 4.57
CA LEU A 235 -10.57 1.27 4.81
C LEU A 235 -11.67 1.03 5.86
N THR A 236 -12.61 0.13 5.58
CA THR A 236 -13.61 -0.29 6.57
C THR A 236 -13.04 -1.26 7.60
N GLU A 237 -13.58 -1.23 8.81
CA GLU A 237 -13.30 -2.21 9.87
C GLU A 237 -13.53 -3.65 9.41
N SER A 238 -14.57 -3.89 8.60
CA SER A 238 -14.85 -5.20 8.01
C SER A 238 -13.75 -5.68 7.07
N ALA A 239 -13.23 -4.80 6.21
CA ALA A 239 -12.13 -5.14 5.31
C ALA A 239 -10.82 -5.39 6.09
N LEU A 240 -10.57 -4.62 7.15
CA LEU A 240 -9.46 -4.90 8.07
C LEU A 240 -9.58 -6.31 8.70
N ASN A 241 -10.77 -6.66 9.22
CA ASN A 241 -10.99 -7.97 9.82
C ASN A 241 -10.81 -9.12 8.80
N ALA A 242 -11.23 -8.91 7.54
CA ALA A 242 -10.99 -9.87 6.46
C ALA A 242 -9.49 -10.05 6.16
N LEU A 243 -8.70 -8.98 6.19
CA LEU A 243 -7.24 -9.05 6.05
C LEU A 243 -6.60 -9.79 7.23
N ILE A 244 -6.99 -9.48 8.48
CA ILE A 244 -6.50 -10.17 9.67
C ILE A 244 -6.81 -11.68 9.60
N HIS A 245 -8.02 -12.04 9.19
CA HIS A 245 -8.42 -13.43 9.02
C HIS A 245 -7.64 -14.14 7.90
N SER A 246 -7.30 -13.41 6.83
CA SER A 246 -6.59 -13.96 5.67
C SER A 246 -5.12 -14.27 5.95
N PHE A 247 -4.51 -13.61 6.95
CA PHE A 247 -3.07 -13.67 7.19
C PHE A 247 -2.75 -13.97 8.67
N PRO A 248 -2.49 -15.25 9.02
CA PRO A 248 -2.27 -15.73 10.39
C PRO A 248 -1.25 -14.93 11.23
N GLU A 249 -0.09 -14.64 10.67
CA GLU A 249 1.08 -14.13 11.39
C GLU A 249 1.41 -12.67 11.03
N VAL A 250 0.42 -11.95 10.51
CA VAL A 250 0.62 -10.63 9.93
C VAL A 250 0.85 -9.55 11.00
N GLN A 251 1.81 -8.67 10.75
CA GLN A 251 1.79 -7.32 11.32
C GLN A 251 1.09 -6.36 10.35
N ILE A 252 0.15 -5.57 10.87
CA ILE A 252 -0.60 -4.58 10.08
C ILE A 252 -0.15 -3.15 10.37
N VAL A 253 0.12 -2.39 9.31
CA VAL A 253 0.36 -0.94 9.35
C VAL A 253 -0.73 -0.22 8.59
N LEU A 254 -1.42 0.70 9.27
CA LEU A 254 -2.41 1.57 8.65
C LEU A 254 -1.81 2.97 8.49
N ILE A 255 -1.56 3.38 7.25
CA ILE A 255 -1.10 4.72 6.90
C ILE A 255 -2.30 5.50 6.37
N GLY A 256 -2.60 6.65 6.96
CA GLY A 256 -3.73 7.45 6.53
C GLY A 256 -3.97 8.65 7.43
N ASP A 257 -5.15 9.25 7.30
CA ASP A 257 -5.45 10.51 7.96
C ASP A 257 -6.93 10.58 8.34
N SER A 258 -7.24 10.60 9.63
CA SER A 258 -8.63 10.68 10.10
C SER A 258 -9.28 12.04 9.85
N LYS A 259 -8.51 13.03 9.39
CA LYS A 259 -9.02 14.34 8.96
C LYS A 259 -9.33 14.40 7.46
N GLN A 260 -9.00 13.35 6.70
CA GLN A 260 -9.35 13.21 5.28
C GLN A 260 -10.58 12.32 5.10
N LEU A 261 -10.80 11.82 3.87
CA LEU A 261 -12.00 11.07 3.53
C LEU A 261 -12.13 9.80 4.39
N PRO A 262 -13.31 9.58 5.00
CA PRO A 262 -13.65 8.33 5.68
C PRO A 262 -14.04 7.25 4.64
N PRO A 263 -14.37 6.02 5.06
CA PRO A 263 -14.87 5.03 4.12
C PRO A 263 -16.17 5.51 3.45
N PHE A 264 -16.36 5.12 2.19
CA PHE A 264 -17.53 5.52 1.42
C PHE A 264 -18.83 5.00 2.06
N LYS A 265 -19.87 5.84 2.04
CA LYS A 265 -21.21 5.53 2.56
C LYS A 265 -22.25 5.86 1.48
N TYR A 266 -23.16 4.93 1.20
CA TYR A 266 -24.27 5.17 0.27
C TYR A 266 -25.29 6.16 0.83
N THR A 267 -25.61 6.04 2.12
CA THR A 267 -26.61 6.88 2.79
C THR A 267 -25.99 7.50 4.03
N LYS A 268 -26.14 8.83 4.18
CA LYS A 268 -25.65 9.57 5.35
C LYS A 268 -26.67 9.49 6.48
N GLY A 269 -26.19 9.27 7.71
CA GLY A 269 -27.03 9.24 8.92
C GLY A 269 -27.85 7.96 9.12
N ASP A 270 -27.73 6.99 8.21
CA ASP A 270 -28.29 5.66 8.40
C ASP A 270 -27.38 4.82 9.31
N PHE A 271 -27.95 4.27 10.39
CA PHE A 271 -27.20 3.52 11.41
C PHE A 271 -26.46 2.31 10.83
N ILE A 272 -27.08 1.58 9.90
CA ILE A 272 -26.47 0.40 9.28
C ILE A 272 -25.27 0.82 8.43
N SER A 273 -25.42 1.87 7.62
CA SER A 273 -24.34 2.45 6.84
C SER A 273 -23.20 2.97 7.72
N GLU A 274 -23.51 3.59 8.86
CA GLU A 274 -22.50 4.05 9.82
C GLU A 274 -21.74 2.90 10.46
N MET A 275 -22.43 1.82 10.82
CA MET A 275 -21.81 0.62 11.38
C MET A 275 -20.94 -0.11 10.33
N ALA A 276 -21.41 -0.23 9.09
CA ALA A 276 -20.71 -0.91 8.01
C ALA A 276 -19.46 -0.15 7.53
N ALA A 277 -19.48 1.18 7.59
CA ALA A 277 -18.41 2.07 7.13
C ALA A 277 -17.59 2.68 8.28
N ARG A 278 -17.47 1.97 9.41
CA ARG A 278 -16.52 2.33 10.47
C ARG A 278 -15.09 2.27 9.94
N SER A 279 -14.30 3.30 10.20
CA SER A 279 -12.91 3.37 9.71
C SER A 279 -12.01 2.43 10.49
N ALA A 280 -11.30 1.54 9.78
CA ALA A 280 -10.28 0.67 10.34
C ALA A 280 -9.20 1.47 11.09
N LEU A 281 -8.81 2.60 10.52
CA LEU A 281 -7.79 3.47 11.09
C LEU A 281 -8.25 4.08 12.43
N ASP A 282 -9.51 4.48 12.59
CA ASP A 282 -10.02 4.97 13.88
C ASP A 282 -10.21 3.86 14.92
N VAL A 283 -10.49 2.64 14.48
CA VAL A 283 -10.60 1.47 15.36
C VAL A 283 -9.23 1.11 15.95
N VAL A 284 -8.20 0.98 15.11
CA VAL A 284 -6.86 0.58 15.54
C VAL A 284 -6.19 1.65 16.42
N LYS A 285 -6.39 2.94 16.13
CA LYS A 285 -5.84 4.06 16.92
C LYS A 285 -6.20 4.05 18.40
N ARG A 286 -7.29 3.39 18.79
CA ARG A 286 -7.77 3.39 20.19
C ARG A 286 -6.82 2.66 21.13
N ASN A 287 -6.21 1.58 20.63
CA ASN A 287 -5.45 0.64 21.47
C ASN A 287 -3.99 0.45 21.01
N LEU A 288 -3.67 0.77 19.76
CA LEU A 288 -2.34 0.53 19.18
C LEU A 288 -1.52 1.83 19.04
N PRO A 289 -0.18 1.73 18.89
CA PRO A 289 0.67 2.89 18.70
C PRO A 289 0.27 3.74 17.49
N VAL A 290 0.22 5.06 17.69
CA VAL A 290 -0.05 6.05 16.66
C VAL A 290 1.17 6.95 16.50
N ILE A 291 1.75 6.95 15.31
CA ILE A 291 2.85 7.84 14.93
C ILE A 291 2.28 8.95 14.06
N ARG A 292 2.49 10.19 14.43
CA ARG A 292 2.03 11.36 13.68
C ARG A 292 3.17 11.94 12.89
N LEU A 293 3.03 12.03 11.58
CA LEU A 293 4.00 12.72 10.72
C LEU A 293 3.71 14.23 10.73
N LEU A 294 4.52 15.01 11.46
CA LEU A 294 4.25 16.45 11.64
C LEU A 294 4.88 17.32 10.56
N LYS A 295 5.88 16.81 9.84
CA LYS A 295 6.64 17.55 8.84
C LYS A 295 6.04 17.38 7.44
N VAL A 296 5.64 18.48 6.80
CA VAL A 296 5.05 18.54 5.45
C VAL A 296 6.10 18.93 4.42
N TYR A 297 6.21 18.17 3.33
CA TYR A 297 7.20 18.36 2.26
C TYR A 297 6.63 18.96 0.98
N ARG A 298 5.29 19.03 0.86
CA ARG A 298 4.61 19.47 -0.38
C ARG A 298 4.40 20.98 -0.46
N ALA A 299 4.08 21.62 0.66
CA ALA A 299 3.60 23.00 0.72
C ALA A 299 4.47 23.87 1.64
N ALA A 300 4.65 25.14 1.29
CA ALA A 300 5.33 26.15 2.12
C ALA A 300 4.52 26.47 3.40
N PRO A 301 5.12 27.11 4.43
CA PRO A 301 4.45 27.38 5.69
C PRO A 301 3.13 28.15 5.54
N GLN A 302 3.06 29.21 4.73
CA GLN A 302 1.82 29.98 4.51
C GLN A 302 0.67 29.14 3.94
N LEU A 303 0.94 28.31 2.92
CA LEU A 303 -0.07 27.43 2.32
C LEU A 303 -0.53 26.34 3.28
N MET A 304 0.40 25.85 4.11
CA MET A 304 0.11 24.83 5.10
C MET A 304 -0.67 25.36 6.31
N LYS A 305 -0.43 26.62 6.69
CA LYS A 305 -0.91 27.21 7.94
C LYS A 305 -2.40 27.03 8.15
N HIS A 306 -3.21 27.35 7.13
CA HIS A 306 -4.67 27.30 7.26
C HIS A 306 -5.18 25.90 7.62
N TYR A 307 -4.80 24.86 6.86
CA TYR A 307 -5.27 23.51 7.19
C TYR A 307 -4.59 22.95 8.44
N SER A 308 -3.36 23.37 8.76
CA SER A 308 -2.69 23.03 10.03
C SER A 308 -3.50 23.53 11.22
N ASP A 309 -3.88 24.80 11.22
CA ASP A 309 -4.62 25.43 12.32
C ASP A 309 -6.02 24.81 12.47
N VAL A 310 -6.75 24.63 11.35
CA VAL A 310 -8.14 24.14 11.36
C VAL A 310 -8.23 22.65 11.74
N PHE A 311 -7.36 21.79 11.19
CA PHE A 311 -7.53 20.33 11.33
C PHE A 311 -6.51 19.67 12.26
N TYR A 312 -5.35 20.29 12.49
CA TYR A 312 -4.21 19.70 13.20
C TYR A 312 -3.71 20.57 14.37
N GLY A 313 -4.50 21.55 14.82
CA GLY A 313 -4.17 22.39 15.98
C GLY A 313 -2.88 23.20 15.84
N GLY A 314 -2.51 23.56 14.60
CA GLY A 314 -1.32 24.36 14.32
C GLY A 314 0.01 23.61 14.49
N THR A 315 -0.02 22.28 14.63
CA THR A 315 1.18 21.48 14.95
C THR A 315 2.07 21.12 13.75
N LEU A 316 1.58 21.31 12.51
CA LEU A 316 2.35 20.95 11.32
C LEU A 316 3.47 21.94 11.05
N THR A 317 4.59 21.43 10.53
CA THR A 317 5.76 22.22 10.14
C THR A 317 6.13 21.95 8.69
N SER A 318 6.49 22.99 7.92
CA SER A 318 6.90 22.80 6.53
C SER A 318 8.40 22.52 6.42
N ALA A 319 8.77 21.63 5.50
CA ALA A 319 10.15 21.40 5.05
C ALA A 319 10.54 22.32 3.88
N LYS A 320 9.58 22.95 3.20
CA LYS A 320 9.84 23.93 2.14
C LYS A 320 10.06 25.31 2.77
N PRO A 321 11.02 26.11 2.27
CA PRO A 321 11.16 27.49 2.72
C PRO A 321 9.95 28.33 2.31
N GLU A 322 9.71 29.44 3.03
CA GLU A 322 8.73 30.44 2.61
C GLU A 322 9.21 31.13 1.33
N SER A 323 8.31 31.35 0.37
CA SER A 323 8.68 32.05 -0.85
C SER A 323 8.87 33.54 -0.56
N THR A 324 10.09 34.04 -0.73
CA THR A 324 10.44 35.45 -0.49
C THR A 324 10.05 36.38 -1.64
N ARG A 325 9.73 35.84 -2.82
CA ARG A 325 9.48 36.64 -4.04
C ARG A 325 8.02 36.66 -4.49
N ASN A 326 7.29 35.56 -4.29
CA ASN A 326 5.88 35.47 -4.68
C ASN A 326 5.18 34.38 -3.85
N PRO A 327 4.15 34.70 -3.06
CA PRO A 327 3.35 33.72 -2.32
C PRO A 327 2.81 32.61 -3.24
N LEU A 328 2.49 32.94 -4.49
CA LEU A 328 2.00 31.96 -5.48
C LEU A 328 3.09 31.04 -6.02
N ALA A 329 4.37 31.39 -5.94
CA ALA A 329 5.47 30.50 -6.33
C ALA A 329 5.62 29.30 -5.39
N SER A 330 4.90 29.27 -4.27
CA SER A 330 4.78 28.09 -3.41
C SER A 330 3.77 27.04 -3.93
N PHE A 331 2.94 27.39 -4.92
CA PHE A 331 2.11 26.45 -5.68
C PHE A 331 2.90 25.88 -6.86
N GLY A 332 3.70 24.83 -6.63
CA GLY A 332 4.30 24.05 -7.70
C GLY A 332 5.82 24.16 -7.82
N SER A 333 6.47 23.13 -7.32
CA SER A 333 7.69 22.50 -7.85
C SER A 333 7.65 21.04 -7.43
#